data_AF-A0A5D0QW11-F1
#
_entry.id   AF-A0A5D0QW11-F1
#
_cell.length_a   1.000
_cell.length_b   1.000
_cell.length_c   1.000
_cell.angle_alpha   90.00
_cell.angle_beta   90.00
_cell.angle_gamma   90.00
#
_symmetry.space_group_name_H-M   'P 1'
#
loop_
_entity.id
_entity.type
_entity.pdbx_description
1 polymer ?
#
loop_
_entity_poly.entity_id
_entity_poly.type
_entity_poly.pdbx_seq_one_letter_code
_entity_poly.pdbx_strand_id
1 'polypeptide(L)'
;MKTQVIILAAIGLFSLNSCIQETNPLALMETHESRSEVYNAIAQNDSYMTEFMANLQNDENAMKMMQDNYKMMGAVKHGENMQMIMKDSTAMHAMMATMMNDGKMMGTMMKMMHEKGIMSEDCMESCKNMMGEKGMDMQGMNKMNDMNNPSEENHTEHH
;
A
#
# COMPACT_ATOMS: atom_id res chain seq x y z
N MET A 1 15.41 65.52 -24.08
CA MET A 1 14.29 64.56 -24.25
C MET A 1 14.77 63.11 -24.25
N LYS A 2 15.65 62.67 -25.17
CA LYS A 2 16.11 61.26 -25.25
C LYS A 2 16.69 60.70 -23.95
N THR A 3 17.53 61.47 -23.24
CA THR A 3 18.16 61.02 -21.98
C THR A 3 17.17 60.83 -20.83
N GLN A 4 16.12 61.65 -20.76
CA GLN A 4 15.12 61.53 -19.69
C GLN A 4 14.17 60.35 -19.90
N VAL A 5 13.87 60.01 -21.15
CA VAL A 5 13.07 58.81 -21.49
C VAL A 5 13.82 57.53 -21.10
N ILE A 6 15.14 57.50 -21.29
CA ILE A 6 15.97 56.34 -20.91
C ILE A 6 16.02 56.17 -19.39
N ILE A 7 16.14 57.27 -18.63
CA ILE A 7 16.16 57.24 -17.17
C ILE A 7 14.80 56.78 -16.62
N LEU A 8 13.69 57.27 -17.17
CA LEU A 8 12.34 56.83 -16.80
C LEU A 8 12.10 55.35 -17.11
N ALA A 9 12.58 54.86 -18.25
CA ALA A 9 12.49 53.45 -18.62
C ALA A 9 13.32 52.55 -17.68
N ALA A 10 14.52 52.99 -17.29
CA ALA A 10 15.36 52.26 -16.35
C ALA A 10 14.70 52.17 -14.96
N ILE A 11 14.13 53.27 -14.44
CA ILE A 11 13.42 53.28 -13.15
C ILE A 11 12.17 52.37 -13.21
N GLY A 12 11.44 52.37 -14.34
CA GLY A 12 10.31 51.45 -14.56
C GLY A 12 10.71 49.97 -14.50
N LEU A 13 11.85 49.59 -15.08
CA LEU A 13 12.37 48.22 -15.05
C LEU A 13 12.85 47.79 -13.65
N PHE A 14 13.44 48.69 -12.87
CA PHE A 14 13.80 48.41 -11.47
C PHE A 14 12.57 48.24 -10.56
N SER A 15 11.48 48.93 -10.87
CA SER A 15 10.21 48.82 -10.12
C SER A 15 9.58 47.43 -10.25
N LEU A 16 9.68 46.80 -11.43
CA LEU A 16 9.12 45.48 -11.70
C LEU A 16 9.92 44.32 -11.08
N ASN A 17 11.24 44.48 -10.93
CA ASN A 17 12.09 43.50 -10.24
C ASN A 17 11.98 43.56 -8.71
N SER A 18 11.34 44.60 -8.17
CA SER A 18 11.21 44.81 -6.72
C SER A 18 9.94 44.18 -6.13
N CYS A 19 9.14 43.47 -6.93
CA CYS A 19 8.06 42.62 -6.43
C CYS A 19 8.66 41.38 -5.78
N ILE A 20 9.03 41.49 -4.50
CA ILE A 20 9.13 40.31 -3.62
C ILE A 20 7.69 39.86 -3.37
N GLN A 21 7.16 39.03 -4.28
CA GLN A 21 5.85 38.44 -4.07
C GLN A 21 6.04 37.26 -3.13
N GLU A 22 5.73 37.46 -1.85
CA GLU A 22 5.56 36.36 -0.92
C GLU A 22 4.55 35.40 -1.54
N THR A 23 5.06 34.24 -1.97
CA THR A 23 4.24 33.29 -2.71
C THR A 23 3.40 32.56 -1.69
N ASN A 24 2.10 32.85 -1.66
CA ASN A 24 1.16 32.08 -0.84
C ASN A 24 1.17 30.62 -1.32
N PRO A 25 1.63 29.65 -0.52
CA PRO A 25 1.70 28.26 -0.94
C PRO A 25 0.32 27.67 -1.30
N LEU A 26 -0.75 28.21 -0.72
CA LEU A 26 -2.12 27.79 -1.03
C LEU A 26 -2.54 28.26 -2.43
N ALA A 27 -2.13 29.47 -2.84
CA ALA A 27 -2.45 30.00 -4.17
C ALA A 27 -1.81 29.16 -5.29
N LEU A 28 -0.61 28.61 -5.04
CA LEU A 28 0.04 27.64 -5.94
C LEU A 28 -0.77 26.34 -6.12
N MET A 29 -1.65 26.00 -5.19
CA MET A 29 -2.43 24.76 -5.25
C MET A 29 -3.84 24.97 -5.82
N GLU A 30 -4.28 26.21 -6.04
CA GLU A 30 -5.65 26.55 -6.49
C GLU A 30 -5.92 26.05 -7.90
N THR A 31 -4.99 26.28 -8.84
CA THR A 31 -5.18 25.87 -10.23
C THR A 31 -4.66 24.46 -10.49
N HIS A 32 -5.26 23.77 -11.46
CA HIS A 32 -4.77 22.44 -11.86
C HIS A 32 -3.36 22.50 -12.45
N GLU A 33 -3.06 23.53 -13.24
CA GLU A 33 -1.77 23.69 -13.91
C GLU A 33 -0.65 23.89 -12.89
N SER A 34 -0.81 24.86 -11.97
CA SER A 34 0.18 25.12 -10.92
C SER A 34 0.36 23.93 -9.96
N ARG A 35 -0.72 23.23 -9.62
CA ARG A 35 -0.64 22.03 -8.79
C ARG A 35 0.10 20.88 -9.48
N SER A 36 -0.12 20.70 -10.78
CA SER A 36 0.60 19.71 -11.60
C SER A 36 2.09 20.03 -11.68
N GLU A 37 2.47 21.29 -11.83
CA GLU A 37 3.87 21.71 -11.80
C GLU A 37 4.54 21.41 -10.47
N VAL A 38 3.88 21.70 -9.35
CA VAL A 38 4.39 21.37 -8.01
C VAL A 38 4.59 19.86 -7.85
N TYR A 39 3.62 19.06 -8.28
CA TYR A 39 3.73 17.60 -8.22
C TYR A 39 4.89 17.07 -9.08
N ASN A 40 5.07 17.61 -10.29
CA ASN A 40 6.18 17.22 -11.16
C ASN A 40 7.53 17.63 -10.58
N ALA A 41 7.63 18.81 -9.99
CA ALA A 41 8.86 19.29 -9.35
C ALA A 41 9.29 18.39 -8.19
N ILE A 42 8.34 17.92 -7.38
CA ILE A 42 8.60 16.94 -6.31
C ILE A 42 8.97 15.58 -6.92
N ALA A 43 8.23 15.12 -7.93
CA ALA A 43 8.38 13.78 -8.47
C ALA A 43 9.66 13.57 -9.29
N GLN A 44 10.17 14.62 -9.94
CA GLN A 44 11.36 14.56 -10.79
C GLN A 44 12.67 14.88 -10.03
N ASN A 45 12.58 15.18 -8.73
CA ASN A 45 13.73 15.47 -7.89
C ASN A 45 13.81 14.50 -6.72
N ASP A 46 14.84 13.65 -6.72
CA ASP A 46 15.01 12.59 -5.72
C ASP A 46 15.07 13.11 -4.28
N SER A 47 15.70 14.27 -4.05
CA SER A 47 15.80 14.88 -2.72
C SER A 47 14.43 15.34 -2.23
N TYR A 48 13.67 16.03 -3.08
CA TYR A 48 12.34 16.50 -2.72
C TYR A 48 11.36 15.35 -2.53
N MET A 49 11.43 14.33 -3.39
CA MET A 49 10.62 13.12 -3.21
C MET A 49 10.93 12.42 -1.89
N THR A 50 12.22 12.28 -1.55
CA THR A 50 12.65 11.63 -0.30
C THR A 50 12.12 12.39 0.92
N GLU A 51 12.28 13.71 0.95
CA GLU A 51 11.79 14.55 2.05
C GLU A 51 10.26 14.54 2.14
N PHE A 52 9.58 14.64 1.00
CA PHE A 52 8.12 14.57 0.93
C PHE A 52 7.59 13.25 1.50
N MET A 53 8.19 12.13 1.14
CA MET A 53 7.82 10.82 1.68
C MET A 53 8.10 10.70 3.18
N ALA A 54 9.22 11.23 3.67
CA ALA A 54 9.52 11.26 5.10
C ALA A 54 8.48 12.08 5.90
N ASN A 55 7.99 13.19 5.33
CA ASN A 55 6.93 13.98 5.94
C ASN A 55 5.59 13.22 5.96
N LEU A 56 5.23 12.53 4.89
CA LEU A 56 4.00 11.73 4.83
C LEU A 56 3.99 10.57 5.84
N GLN A 57 5.14 9.94 6.11
CA GLN A 57 5.23 8.85 7.08
C GLN A 57 4.92 9.29 8.51
N ASN A 58 5.13 10.57 8.82
CA ASN A 58 4.84 11.15 10.13
C ASN A 58 3.42 11.74 10.22
N ASP A 59 2.66 11.73 9.12
CA ASP A 59 1.29 12.27 9.07
C ASP A 59 0.25 11.14 9.17
N GLU A 60 -0.57 11.17 10.22
CA GLU A 60 -1.57 10.13 10.48
C GLU A 60 -2.63 10.01 9.39
N ASN A 61 -3.04 11.14 8.78
CA ASN A 61 -4.04 11.13 7.71
C ASN A 61 -3.47 10.53 6.43
N ALA A 62 -2.23 10.88 6.09
CA ALA A 62 -1.51 10.29 4.97
C ALA A 62 -1.33 8.78 5.19
N MET A 63 -0.94 8.36 6.38
CA MET A 63 -0.79 6.95 6.73
C MET A 63 -2.11 6.18 6.62
N LYS A 64 -3.23 6.77 7.05
CA LYS A 64 -4.56 6.18 6.88
C LYS A 64 -4.93 6.02 5.40
N MET A 65 -4.71 7.06 4.59
CA MET A 65 -4.94 7.00 3.14
C MET A 65 -4.04 5.95 2.46
N MET A 66 -2.81 5.76 2.92
CA MET A 66 -1.90 4.73 2.41
C MET A 66 -2.34 3.30 2.79
N GLN A 67 -2.85 3.10 4.01
CA GLN A 67 -3.37 1.81 4.47
C GLN A 67 -4.59 1.36 3.65
N ASP A 68 -5.50 2.28 3.36
CA ASP A 68 -6.73 1.99 2.61
C ASP A 68 -6.48 1.89 1.09
N ASN A 69 -5.29 2.25 0.60
CA ASN A 69 -4.93 2.24 -0.82
C ASN A 69 -4.21 0.95 -1.24
N TYR A 70 -5.00 -0.03 -1.67
CA TYR A 70 -4.55 -1.34 -2.15
C TYR A 70 -3.53 -1.29 -3.31
N LYS A 71 -3.56 -0.26 -4.17
CA LYS A 71 -2.60 -0.13 -5.29
C LYS A 71 -1.20 0.23 -4.78
N MET A 72 -1.12 1.10 -3.77
CA MET A 72 0.14 1.47 -3.13
C MET A 72 0.69 0.32 -2.29
N MET A 73 -0.18 -0.33 -1.51
CA MET A 73 0.19 -1.52 -0.74
C MET A 73 0.64 -2.68 -1.64
N GLY A 74 0.04 -2.81 -2.84
CA GLY A 74 0.42 -3.80 -3.85
C GLY A 74 1.85 -3.62 -4.39
N ALA A 75 2.29 -2.37 -4.63
CA ALA A 75 3.66 -2.08 -5.05
C ALA A 75 4.69 -2.34 -3.93
N VAL A 76 4.35 -2.00 -2.69
CA VAL A 76 5.17 -2.31 -1.49
C VAL A 76 5.23 -3.81 -1.22
N LYS A 77 4.16 -4.57 -1.52
CA LYS A 77 4.16 -6.04 -1.44
C LYS A 77 4.98 -6.70 -2.56
N HIS A 78 5.19 -6.03 -3.69
CA HIS A 78 5.88 -6.60 -4.85
C HIS A 78 7.38 -6.35 -4.86
N GLY A 79 7.89 -5.33 -4.18
CA GLY A 79 9.31 -5.02 -4.10
C GLY A 79 9.87 -5.29 -2.70
N GLU A 80 10.84 -6.21 -2.60
CA GLU A 80 11.90 -6.41 -1.58
C GLU A 80 11.56 -6.39 -0.06
N ASN A 81 10.47 -5.77 0.38
CA ASN A 81 10.04 -5.67 1.77
C ASN A 81 9.38 -6.95 2.27
N MET A 82 8.78 -7.73 1.37
CA MET A 82 8.39 -9.12 1.65
C MET A 82 9.62 -9.98 1.98
N GLN A 83 10.78 -9.65 1.40
CA GLN A 83 12.06 -10.30 1.69
C GLN A 83 12.59 -9.94 3.08
N MET A 84 12.25 -8.76 3.61
CA MET A 84 12.65 -8.34 4.96
C MET A 84 11.80 -9.03 6.04
N ILE A 85 10.48 -9.15 5.83
CA ILE A 85 9.57 -9.94 6.68
C ILE A 85 9.93 -11.44 6.64
N MET A 86 10.42 -11.95 5.49
CA MET A 86 10.92 -13.33 5.39
C MET A 86 12.33 -13.51 5.99
N LYS A 87 13.18 -12.48 5.99
CA LYS A 87 14.56 -12.56 6.52
C LYS A 87 14.60 -12.52 8.04
N ASP A 88 13.69 -11.80 8.70
CA ASP A 88 13.61 -11.84 10.16
C ASP A 88 12.87 -13.11 10.62
N SER A 89 13.58 -14.22 10.47
CA SER A 89 13.09 -15.58 10.63
C SER A 89 12.38 -15.82 11.97
N THR A 90 12.63 -15.01 13.01
CA THR A 90 12.08 -15.21 14.35
C THR A 90 10.59 -14.91 14.42
N ALA A 91 10.14 -13.79 13.82
CA ALA A 91 8.73 -13.41 13.82
C ALA A 91 7.92 -14.34 12.91
N MET A 92 8.47 -14.70 11.75
CA MET A 92 7.86 -15.66 10.84
C MET A 92 7.85 -17.08 11.42
N HIS A 93 8.91 -17.52 12.11
CA HIS A 93 8.91 -18.80 12.82
C HIS A 93 7.90 -18.80 13.96
N ALA A 94 7.79 -17.71 14.73
CA ALA A 94 6.80 -17.63 15.81
C ALA A 94 5.37 -17.69 15.25
N MET A 95 5.10 -16.98 14.14
CA MET A 95 3.82 -17.01 13.46
C MET A 95 3.53 -18.39 12.84
N MET A 96 4.50 -18.98 12.12
CA MET A 96 4.38 -20.32 11.54
C MET A 96 4.26 -21.39 12.60
N ALA A 97 4.99 -21.30 13.71
CA ALA A 97 4.87 -22.21 14.84
C ALA A 97 3.48 -22.09 15.48
N THR A 98 2.99 -20.87 15.68
CA THR A 98 1.63 -20.64 16.21
C THR A 98 0.58 -21.26 15.28
N MET A 99 0.73 -21.08 13.97
CA MET A 99 -0.15 -21.61 12.95
C MET A 99 -0.06 -23.15 12.82
N MET A 100 1.14 -23.72 12.89
CA MET A 100 1.37 -25.18 12.85
C MET A 100 0.92 -25.88 14.13
N ASN A 101 0.96 -25.18 15.26
CA ASN A 101 0.43 -25.70 16.53
C ASN A 101 -1.11 -25.62 16.59
N ASP A 102 -1.76 -24.85 15.72
CA ASP A 102 -3.20 -24.82 15.56
C ASP A 102 -3.67 -25.74 14.42
N GLY A 103 -3.93 -27.00 14.76
CA GLY A 103 -4.43 -28.02 13.83
C GLY A 103 -5.72 -27.63 13.10
N LYS A 104 -6.54 -26.72 13.64
CA LYS A 104 -7.77 -26.26 12.97
C LYS A 104 -7.45 -25.34 11.80
N MET A 105 -6.52 -24.40 11.99
CA MET A 105 -6.08 -23.51 10.93
C MET A 105 -5.34 -24.29 9.84
N MET A 106 -4.47 -25.22 10.24
CA MET A 106 -3.74 -26.08 9.29
C MET A 106 -4.69 -26.97 8.47
N GLY A 107 -5.68 -27.58 9.12
CA GLY A 107 -6.71 -28.37 8.44
C GLY A 107 -7.52 -27.57 7.42
N THR A 108 -7.86 -26.33 7.76
CA THR A 108 -8.58 -25.41 6.85
C THR A 108 -7.75 -25.09 5.60
N MET A 109 -6.46 -24.81 5.80
CA MET A 109 -5.53 -24.51 4.70
C MET A 109 -5.32 -25.71 3.78
N MET A 110 -5.14 -26.90 4.34
CA MET A 110 -5.01 -28.14 3.57
C MET A 110 -6.24 -28.41 2.70
N LYS A 111 -7.44 -28.24 3.25
CA LYS A 111 -8.69 -28.39 2.48
C LYS A 111 -8.74 -27.41 1.30
N MET A 112 -8.39 -26.15 1.53
CA MET A 112 -8.36 -25.13 0.46
C MET A 112 -7.32 -25.46 -0.63
N MET A 113 -6.14 -25.97 -0.25
CA MET A 113 -5.12 -26.37 -1.22
C MET A 113 -5.59 -27.55 -2.08
N HIS A 114 -6.33 -28.48 -1.49
CA HIS A 114 -6.95 -29.56 -2.24
C HIS A 114 -8.04 -29.05 -3.19
N GLU A 115 -8.97 -28.23 -2.69
CA GLU A 115 -10.06 -27.64 -3.50
C GLU A 115 -9.54 -26.80 -4.67
N LYS A 116 -8.40 -26.11 -4.50
CA LYS A 116 -7.74 -25.35 -5.57
C LYS A 116 -6.88 -26.21 -6.51
N GLY A 117 -6.86 -27.53 -6.34
CA GLY A 117 -6.08 -28.45 -7.16
C GLY A 117 -4.57 -28.34 -6.96
N ILE A 118 -4.12 -27.67 -5.90
CA ILE A 118 -2.70 -27.53 -5.54
C ILE A 118 -2.20 -28.82 -4.87
N MET A 119 -3.09 -29.54 -4.18
CA MET A 119 -2.80 -30.77 -3.46
C MET A 119 -3.73 -31.90 -3.91
N SER A 120 -3.17 -33.05 -4.30
CA SER A 120 -3.97 -34.23 -4.66
C SER A 120 -4.70 -34.81 -3.44
N GLU A 121 -5.76 -35.58 -3.68
CA GLU A 121 -6.48 -36.31 -2.63
C GLU A 121 -5.52 -37.22 -1.84
N ASP A 122 -4.71 -38.02 -2.54
CA ASP A 122 -3.74 -38.92 -1.92
C ASP A 122 -2.71 -38.18 -1.03
N CYS A 123 -2.28 -36.99 -1.47
CA CYS A 123 -1.37 -36.15 -0.70
C CYS A 123 -2.08 -35.57 0.53
N MET A 124 -3.32 -35.12 0.37
CA MET A 124 -4.14 -34.64 1.47
C MET A 124 -4.35 -35.72 2.54
N GLU A 125 -4.73 -36.93 2.14
CA GLU A 125 -4.99 -38.05 3.04
C GLU A 125 -3.72 -38.51 3.77
N SER A 126 -2.61 -38.62 3.05
CA SER A 126 -1.30 -38.91 3.64
C SER A 126 -0.89 -37.87 4.68
N CYS A 127 -1.02 -36.58 4.36
CA CYS A 127 -0.72 -35.49 5.29
C CYS A 127 -1.67 -35.47 6.49
N LYS A 128 -2.97 -35.75 6.29
CA LYS A 128 -3.96 -35.84 7.37
C LYS A 128 -3.61 -36.94 8.37
N ASN A 129 -3.22 -38.12 7.88
CA ASN A 129 -2.83 -39.25 8.73
C ASN A 129 -1.57 -38.92 9.54
N MET A 130 -0.54 -38.37 8.90
CA MET A 130 0.69 -37.95 9.57
C MET A 130 0.43 -36.90 10.67
N MET A 131 -0.48 -35.96 10.45
CA MET A 131 -0.82 -34.93 11.44
C MET A 131 -1.61 -35.50 12.61
N GLY A 132 -2.51 -36.46 12.35
CA GLY A 132 -3.21 -37.22 13.39
C GLY A 132 -2.25 -38.03 14.26
N GLU A 133 -1.26 -38.69 13.67
CA GLU A 133 -0.20 -39.41 14.40
C GLU A 133 0.64 -38.48 15.29
N LYS A 134 0.81 -37.21 14.89
CA LYS A 134 1.47 -36.18 15.70
C LYS A 134 0.58 -35.56 16.78
N GLY A 135 -0.66 -36.01 16.93
CA GLY A 135 -1.60 -35.54 17.94
C GLY A 135 -2.24 -34.18 17.64
N MET A 136 -2.21 -33.73 16.38
CA MET A 136 -2.84 -32.45 15.98
C MET A 136 -4.35 -32.62 15.77
N ASP A 137 -5.14 -31.71 16.34
CA ASP A 137 -6.61 -31.68 16.17
C ASP A 137 -7.03 -31.05 14.84
N MET A 138 -7.32 -31.90 13.86
CA MET A 138 -7.69 -31.48 12.50
C MET A 138 -9.20 -31.20 12.32
N GLN A 139 -9.95 -30.97 13.40
CA GLN A 139 -11.39 -30.67 13.37
C GLN A 139 -11.79 -29.50 12.44
N GLY A 140 -10.87 -28.61 12.09
CA GLY A 140 -11.11 -27.51 11.14
C GLY A 140 -11.45 -27.95 9.71
N MET A 141 -10.98 -29.12 9.27
CA MET A 141 -11.24 -29.63 7.91
C MET A 141 -12.74 -29.85 7.61
N ASN A 142 -13.49 -30.34 8.61
CA ASN A 142 -14.89 -30.72 8.44
C ASN A 142 -15.85 -29.53 8.56
N LYS A 143 -15.40 -28.37 9.07
CA LYS A 143 -16.26 -27.22 9.42
C LYS A 143 -16.51 -26.22 8.29
N MET A 144 -15.96 -26.44 7.10
CA MET A 144 -16.15 -25.53 5.95
C MET A 144 -17.33 -25.92 5.04
N ASN A 145 -18.07 -27.00 5.34
CA ASN A 145 -19.27 -27.33 4.55
C ASN A 145 -20.40 -26.29 4.70
N ASP A 146 -20.34 -25.44 5.73
CA ASP A 146 -21.28 -24.32 5.95
C ASP A 146 -20.84 -22.98 5.32
N MET A 147 -19.62 -22.88 4.76
CA MET A 147 -19.17 -21.69 4.03
C MET A 147 -19.63 -21.68 2.55
N ASN A 148 -20.38 -22.70 2.14
CA ASN A 148 -20.94 -22.84 0.79
C ASN A 148 -22.32 -22.21 0.61
N ASN A 149 -22.75 -21.30 1.50
CA ASN A 149 -23.81 -20.37 1.14
C ASN A 149 -23.15 -19.06 0.70
N PRO A 150 -22.83 -18.88 -0.60
CA PRO A 150 -22.72 -17.53 -1.11
C PRO A 150 -24.11 -16.95 -0.90
N SER A 151 -24.26 -16.00 0.03
CA SER A 151 -25.36 -15.07 -0.10
C SER A 151 -25.23 -14.49 -1.50
N GLU A 152 -26.09 -14.94 -2.41
CA GLU A 152 -26.42 -14.26 -3.65
C GLU A 152 -27.00 -12.88 -3.29
N GLU A 153 -26.17 -11.98 -2.76
CA GLU A 153 -26.50 -10.57 -2.72
C GLU A 153 -26.15 -10.02 -4.10
N ASN A 154 -27.17 -10.11 -4.96
CA ASN A 154 -27.34 -9.39 -6.20
C ASN A 154 -26.61 -8.04 -6.18
N HIS A 155 -25.57 -7.91 -7.00
CA HIS A 155 -25.09 -6.60 -7.44
C HIS A 155 -26.08 -6.02 -8.45
N THR A 156 -27.20 -5.51 -7.95
CA THR A 156 -28.05 -4.59 -8.69
C THR A 156 -28.38 -3.39 -7.82
N GLU A 157 -28.16 -2.22 -8.41
CA GLU A 157 -28.51 -0.87 -7.95
C GLU A 157 -27.54 -0.20 -6.95
N HIS A 158 -26.72 0.72 -7.47
CA HIS A 158 -27.04 2.15 -7.31
C HIS A 158 -26.28 2.99 -8.34
N HIS A 159 -27.07 3.65 -9.19
CA HIS A 159 -26.70 4.87 -9.91
C HIS A 159 -26.48 6.02 -8.93
#